data_AF-A0A7J6WR08-F1
#
_entry.id   AF-A0A7J6WR08-F1
#
_cell.length_a   1.000
_cell.length_b   1.000
_cell.length_c   1.000
_cell.angle_alpha   90.00
_cell.angle_beta   90.00
_cell.angle_gamma   90.00
#
_symmetry.space_group_name_H-M   'P 1'
#
loop_
_entity.id
_entity.type
_entity.pdbx_description
1 polymer ?
#
loop_
_entity_poly.entity_id
_entity_poly.type
_entity_poly.pdbx_seq_one_letter_code
_entity_poly.pdbx_strand_id
1 'polypeptide(L)'
;LSFRTTEETLRNAFQDFGQLVEVNLVMDKIANRPRGFAFLRYATVEESKKAIEGMHGKFLDGRVIFVEVSKPKSELSQGFKQTRRQY
;
A
#
# COMPACT_ATOMS: atom_id res chain seq x y z
N LEU A 1 1.12 4.93 -8.52
CA LEU A 1 -0.29 5.29 -8.28
C LEU A 1 -0.61 6.66 -8.87
N SER A 2 -1.77 6.84 -9.51
CA SER A 2 -2.20 8.12 -10.09
C SER A 2 -2.75 9.07 -9.04
N PHE A 3 -2.74 10.36 -9.34
CA PHE A 3 -3.21 11.42 -8.42
C PHE A 3 -4.72 11.35 -8.13
N ARG A 4 -5.45 10.47 -8.82
CA ARG A 4 -6.90 10.24 -8.67
C ARG A 4 -7.24 8.95 -7.94
N THR A 5 -6.26 8.09 -7.66
CA THR A 5 -6.54 6.80 -7.03
C THR A 5 -6.97 7.02 -5.59
N THR A 6 -8.21 6.65 -5.28
CA THR A 6 -8.77 6.70 -3.93
C THR A 6 -8.66 5.35 -3.25
N GLU A 7 -8.89 5.36 -1.94
CA GLU A 7 -8.96 4.16 -1.13
C GLU A 7 -10.02 3.18 -1.65
N GLU A 8 -11.14 3.72 -2.16
CA GLU A 8 -12.21 2.95 -2.79
C GLU A 8 -11.77 2.30 -4.11
N THR A 9 -11.01 3.00 -4.97
CA THR A 9 -10.49 2.40 -6.21
C THR A 9 -9.54 1.24 -5.91
N LEU A 10 -8.66 1.42 -4.93
CA LEU A 10 -7.78 0.34 -4.46
C LEU A 10 -8.64 -0.81 -3.93
N ARG A 11 -9.57 -0.52 -3.02
CA ARG A 11 -10.44 -1.55 -2.45
C ARG A 11 -11.18 -2.32 -3.54
N ASN A 12 -11.76 -1.65 -4.54
CA ASN A 12 -12.45 -2.31 -5.64
C ASN A 12 -11.52 -3.15 -6.52
N ALA A 13 -10.29 -2.68 -6.77
CA ALA A 13 -9.33 -3.41 -7.59
C ALA A 13 -8.73 -4.63 -6.85
N PHE A 14 -8.69 -4.58 -5.53
CA PHE A 14 -8.05 -5.58 -4.68
C PHE A 14 -9.04 -6.55 -4.01
N GLN A 15 -10.33 -6.20 -3.87
CA GLN A 15 -11.35 -7.08 -3.28
C GLN A 15 -11.60 -8.37 -4.09
N ASP A 16 -11.31 -8.35 -5.40
CA ASP A 16 -11.48 -9.52 -6.27
C ASP A 16 -10.49 -10.65 -5.93
N PHE A 17 -9.33 -10.27 -5.38
CA PHE A 17 -8.27 -11.21 -5.01
C PHE A 17 -8.40 -11.74 -3.58
N GLY A 18 -9.15 -11.06 -2.72
CA GLY A 18 -9.41 -11.49 -1.34
C GLY A 18 -10.01 -10.43 -0.44
N GLN A 19 -10.24 -10.79 0.82
CA GLN A 19 -10.87 -9.93 1.80
C GLN A 19 -9.89 -8.92 2.41
N LEU A 20 -10.08 -7.65 2.07
CA LEU A 20 -9.38 -6.51 2.65
C LEU A 20 -9.93 -6.18 4.04
N VAL A 21 -9.07 -6.28 5.05
CA VAL A 21 -9.35 -5.91 6.45
C VAL A 21 -9.10 -4.43 6.68
N GLU A 22 -8.03 -3.87 6.10
CA GLU A 22 -7.66 -2.48 6.28
C GLU A 22 -7.09 -1.93 4.98
N VAL A 23 -7.46 -0.70 4.64
CA VAL A 23 -6.88 0.03 3.52
C VAL A 23 -6.43 1.38 4.07
N ASN A 24 -5.19 1.75 3.80
CA ASN A 24 -4.61 3.01 4.26
C ASN A 24 -3.89 3.68 3.09
N LEU A 25 -4.57 4.62 2.46
CA LEU A 25 -4.01 5.40 1.37
C LEU A 25 -3.14 6.55 1.90
N VAL A 26 -1.84 6.52 1.60
CA VAL A 26 -0.95 7.59 2.05
C VAL A 26 -1.07 8.79 1.14
N MET A 27 -1.72 9.83 1.67
CA MET A 27 -1.89 11.11 1.00
C MET A 27 -0.81 12.10 1.45
N ASP A 28 -0.32 12.89 0.51
CA ASP A 28 0.53 14.02 0.80
C ASP A 28 -0.32 15.20 1.29
N LYS A 29 -0.16 15.59 2.56
CA LYS A 29 -0.95 16.66 3.19
C LYS A 29 -0.61 18.05 2.64
N ILE A 30 0.56 18.22 2.03
CA ILE A 30 1.03 19.51 1.52
C ILE A 30 0.50 19.71 0.10
N ALA A 31 0.66 18.70 -0.74
CA ALA A 31 0.22 18.72 -2.14
C ALA A 31 -1.24 18.23 -2.34
N ASN A 32 -1.96 17.89 -1.26
CA ASN A 32 -3.32 17.35 -1.26
C ASN A 32 -3.53 16.25 -2.32
N ARG A 33 -2.51 15.41 -2.53
CA ARG A 33 -2.50 14.41 -3.59
C ARG A 33 -1.98 13.08 -3.06
N PRO A 34 -2.43 11.93 -3.60
CA PRO A 34 -1.89 10.63 -3.27
C PRO A 34 -0.37 10.64 -3.44
N ARG A 35 0.36 10.20 -2.41
CA ARG A 35 1.82 10.19 -2.41
C ARG A 35 2.41 9.09 -3.31
N GLY A 36 1.53 8.28 -3.90
CA GLY A 36 1.89 7.24 -4.87
C GLY A 36 1.89 5.82 -4.31
N PHE A 37 1.53 5.63 -3.03
CA PHE A 37 1.54 4.35 -2.35
C PHE A 37 0.40 4.24 -1.34
N ALA A 38 -0.02 3.00 -1.08
CA ALA A 38 -1.05 2.65 -0.11
C ALA A 38 -0.69 1.34 0.58
N PHE A 39 -1.18 1.15 1.79
CA PHE A 39 -1.05 -0.08 2.54
C PHE A 39 -2.39 -0.79 2.57
N LEU A 40 -2.37 -2.07 2.23
CA LEU A 40 -3.54 -2.94 2.22
C LEU A 40 -3.25 -4.11 3.15
N ARG A 41 -4.19 -4.41 4.05
CA ARG A 41 -4.13 -5.56 4.95
C ARG A 41 -5.21 -6.55 4.53
N TYR A 42 -4.79 -7.76 4.19
CA TYR A 42 -5.70 -8.88 3.93
C TYR A 42 -6.01 -9.67 5.20
N ALA A 43 -7.08 -10.46 5.15
CA ALA A 43 -7.42 -11.40 6.20
C ALA A 43 -6.41 -12.54 6.26
N THR A 44 -5.98 -13.07 5.10
CA THR A 44 -4.98 -14.14 5.02
C THR A 44 -3.76 -13.76 4.16
N VAL A 45 -2.65 -14.46 4.39
CA VAL A 45 -1.40 -14.28 3.62
C VAL A 45 -1.56 -14.79 2.18
N GLU A 46 -2.37 -15.83 1.97
CA GLU A 46 -2.61 -16.42 0.65
C GLU A 46 -3.32 -15.45 -0.29
N GLU A 47 -4.36 -14.77 0.21
CA GLU A 47 -5.07 -13.71 -0.52
C GLU A 47 -4.13 -12.55 -0.88
N SER A 48 -3.27 -12.15 0.05
CA SER A 48 -2.26 -11.11 -0.18
C SER A 48 -1.28 -11.50 -1.30
N LYS A 49 -0.80 -12.75 -1.31
CA LYS A 49 0.08 -13.24 -2.38
C LYS A 49 -0.61 -13.25 -3.73
N LYS A 50 -1.86 -13.75 -3.82
CA LYS A 50 -2.64 -13.72 -5.06
C LYS A 50 -2.83 -12.31 -5.59
N ALA A 51 -3.14 -11.36 -4.70
CA ALA A 51 -3.26 -9.96 -5.07
C ALA A 51 -1.95 -9.38 -5.59
N ILE A 52 -0.82 -9.72 -4.97
CA ILE A 52 0.51 -9.33 -5.45
C ILE A 52 0.75 -9.90 -6.85
N GLU A 53 0.61 -11.20 -7.05
CA GLU A 53 0.88 -11.84 -8.34
C GLU A 53 -0.06 -11.36 -9.46
N GLY A 54 -1.32 -11.06 -9.13
CA GLY A 54 -2.32 -10.58 -10.09
C GLY A 54 -2.20 -9.10 -10.46
N MET A 55 -1.82 -8.24 -9.50
CA MET A 55 -1.82 -6.78 -9.66
C MET A 55 -0.44 -6.14 -9.72
N HIS A 56 0.63 -6.87 -9.37
CA HIS A 56 1.99 -6.38 -9.51
C HIS A 56 2.34 -6.12 -10.98
N GLY A 57 2.76 -4.90 -11.30
CA GLY A 57 3.10 -4.50 -12.66
C GLY A 57 1.90 -4.21 -13.55
N LYS A 58 0.67 -4.18 -13.01
CA LYS A 58 -0.53 -3.80 -13.77
C LYS A 58 -0.64 -2.28 -13.92
N PHE A 59 -1.38 -1.85 -14.93
CA PHE A 59 -1.72 -0.45 -15.13
C PHE A 59 -3.00 -0.11 -14.36
N LEU A 60 -2.91 0.77 -13.37
CA LEU A 60 -4.04 1.34 -12.67
C LEU A 60 -4.09 2.85 -12.95
N ASP A 61 -5.21 3.31 -13.51
CA ASP A 61 -5.45 4.74 -13.80
C ASP A 61 -4.34 5.37 -14.66
N GLY A 62 -3.84 4.63 -15.66
CA GLY A 62 -2.78 5.07 -16.56
C GLY A 62 -1.36 5.04 -15.98
N ARG A 63 -1.14 4.44 -14.80
CA ARG A 63 0.19 4.24 -14.19
C ARG A 63 0.41 2.80 -13.79
N VAL A 64 1.64 2.34 -13.96
CA VAL A 64 2.06 1.04 -13.42
C VAL A 64 1.99 1.10 -11.88
N ILE A 65 1.35 0.10 -11.29
CA ILE A 65 1.33 -0.13 -9.85
C ILE A 65 2.23 -1.31 -9.52
N PHE A 66 2.92 -1.21 -8.39
CA PHE A 66 3.71 -2.29 -7.83
C PHE A 66 3.06 -2.69 -6.51
N VAL A 67 2.78 -3.99 -6.40
CA VAL A 67 2.19 -4.58 -5.21
C VAL A 67 3.24 -5.54 -4.66
N GLU A 68 3.53 -5.43 -3.37
CA GLU A 68 4.52 -6.27 -2.71
C GLU A 68 4.05 -6.57 -1.29
N VAL A 69 4.59 -7.64 -0.68
CA VAL A 69 4.33 -7.97 0.72
C VAL A 69 4.84 -6.82 1.60
N SER A 70 3.92 -6.06 2.17
CA SER A 70 4.28 -5.05 3.15
C SER A 70 4.71 -5.73 4.45
N LYS A 71 5.97 -5.56 4.84
CA LYS A 71 6.42 -5.99 6.17
C LYS A 71 5.65 -5.21 7.25
N PRO A 72 5.07 -5.88 8.25
CA PRO A 72 4.38 -5.19 9.34
C PRO A 72 5.37 -4.31 10.11
N LYS A 73 4.86 -3.17 10.59
CA LYS A 73 5.63 -2.10 11.24
C LYS A 73 6.44 -2.54 12.48
N SER A 74 6.21 -3.76 13.01
CA SER A 74 7.07 -4.35 14.06
C SER A 74 8.54 -4.46 13.63
N GLU A 75 8.84 -4.70 12.35
CA GLU A 75 10.23 -4.79 11.86
C GLU A 75 10.79 -3.39 11.47
N LEU A 76 9.94 -2.48 10.98
CA LEU A 76 10.35 -1.11 10.61
C LEU A 76 10.68 -0.22 11.82
N SER A 77 10.21 -0.59 13.02
CA SER A 77 10.55 0.12 14.27
C SER A 77 11.99 -0.15 14.75
N GLN A 78 12.69 -1.16 14.23
CA GLN A 78 14.10 -1.39 14.60
C GLN A 78 15.09 -0.54 13.78
N GLY A 79 14.65 0.13 12.70
CA GLY A 79 15.49 1.02 11.90
C GLY A 79 15.38 2.52 12.22
N PHE A 80 14.28 2.98 12.83
CA PHE A 80 14.02 4.41 13.10
C PHE A 80 14.35 4.88 14.53
N LYS A 81 15.15 4.10 15.28
CA LYS A 81 15.68 4.48 16.61
C LYS A 81 17.17 4.87 16.63
N GLN A 82 17.76 5.25 15.49
CA GLN A 82 19.16 5.68 15.46
C GLN A 82 19.40 6.93 14.60
N THR A 83 18.77 8.04 14.96
CA THR A 83 19.29 9.40 14.64
C THR A 83 18.75 10.46 15.62
N ARG A 84 18.70 10.13 16.91
CA ARG A 84 18.71 11.14 17.99
C ARG A 84 19.92 10.93 18.91
N ARG A 85 21.10 11.05 18.30
CA ARG A 85 22.35 11.57 18.89
C ARG A 85 22.50 12.95 18.24
N GLN A 86 22.74 14.08 18.89
CA GLN A 86 23.18 14.45 20.23
C GLN A 86 22.64 15.87 20.52
N TYR A 87 22.52 16.28 21.79
CA TYR A 87 23.33 17.29 22.47
C TYR A 87 22.96 17.28 23.95
#